data_AF-A0A401TWN4-F1
#
_entry.id   AF-A0A401TWN4-F1
#
_cell.length_a   1.000
_cell.length_b   1.000
_cell.length_c   1.000
_cell.angle_alpha   90.00
_cell.angle_beta   90.00
_cell.angle_gamma   90.00
#
_symmetry.space_group_name_H-M   'P 1'
#
loop_
_entity.id
_entity.type
_entity.pdbx_description
1 polymer ?
#
loop_
_entity_poly.entity_id
_entity_poly.type
_entity_poly.pdbx_seq_one_letter_code
_entity_poly.pdbx_strand_id
1 'polypeptide(L)'
;MRSHVDVDAAVGLQHFEAIAAAREAHREKVSIQIVAFPQSGILTSPGTAALLEDAVRAGADLIGGLDPAGHDGDAAGHLDVVFGIAERHGVGIDIHLHDGGLQGIAEIEEIARRTKASGLGGKVAISHAYALGEVAADVAQRTAQQLAESGVAIFTNAPGSHAFPPVLLLRDAGVNVFSGNDNIRDSWWPYGDGDLLER
;
A
#
# COMPACT_ATOMS: atom_id res chain seq x y z
N MET A 1 -9.04 10.79 3.76
CA MET A 1 -9.16 9.44 3.17
C MET A 1 -8.00 9.23 2.22
N ARG A 2 -7.49 8.00 2.11
CA ARG A 2 -6.59 7.56 1.05
C ARG A 2 -7.31 6.48 0.25
N SER A 3 -7.27 6.56 -1.07
CA SER A 3 -7.89 5.59 -1.97
C SER A 3 -6.87 5.13 -2.99
N HIS A 4 -6.76 3.81 -3.14
CA HIS A 4 -6.07 3.19 -4.25
C HIS A 4 -6.96 3.22 -5.48
N VAL A 5 -6.37 3.52 -6.63
CA VAL A 5 -7.10 3.64 -7.89
C VAL A 5 -6.36 2.87 -8.96
N ASP A 6 -7.05 1.90 -9.54
CA ASP A 6 -6.51 1.00 -10.56
C ASP A 6 -5.96 1.78 -11.76
N VAL A 7 -4.69 1.51 -12.05
CA VAL A 7 -3.94 2.03 -13.20
C VAL A 7 -3.19 0.86 -13.81
N ASP A 8 -3.65 0.40 -14.97
CA ASP A 8 -3.02 -0.67 -15.74
C ASP A 8 -3.36 -0.58 -17.23
N ALA A 9 -2.80 -1.50 -18.02
CA ALA A 9 -2.97 -1.51 -19.47
C ALA A 9 -4.43 -1.68 -19.95
N ALA A 10 -5.33 -2.23 -19.15
CA ALA A 10 -6.73 -2.42 -19.53
C ALA A 10 -7.56 -1.15 -19.37
N VAL A 11 -7.29 -0.36 -18.33
CA VAL A 11 -8.09 0.82 -17.96
C VAL A 11 -7.38 2.16 -18.23
N GLY A 12 -6.07 2.13 -18.45
CA GLY A 12 -5.24 3.31 -18.62
C GLY A 12 -5.34 4.24 -17.41
N LEU A 13 -5.66 5.52 -17.65
CA LEU A 13 -5.86 6.53 -16.60
C LEU A 13 -7.33 6.85 -16.33
N GLN A 14 -8.28 6.15 -16.96
CA GLN A 14 -9.69 6.52 -16.90
C GLN A 14 -10.23 6.56 -15.45
N HIS A 15 -9.87 5.57 -14.63
CA HIS A 15 -10.28 5.52 -13.23
C HIS A 15 -9.61 6.61 -12.40
N PHE A 16 -8.32 6.87 -12.63
CA PHE A 16 -7.59 7.96 -12.01
C PHE A 16 -8.24 9.32 -12.28
N GLU A 17 -8.57 9.62 -13.54
CA GLU A 17 -9.20 10.88 -13.95
C GLU A 17 -10.56 11.07 -13.27
N ALA A 18 -11.37 10.00 -13.18
CA ALA A 18 -12.67 10.04 -12.51
C ALA A 18 -12.54 10.34 -11.00
N ILE A 19 -11.60 9.69 -10.32
CA ILE A 19 -11.38 9.92 -8.88
C ILE A 19 -10.72 11.29 -8.62
N ALA A 20 -9.84 11.76 -9.51
CA ALA A 20 -9.27 13.09 -9.44
C ALA A 20 -10.36 14.18 -9.58
N ALA A 21 -11.32 14.00 -10.49
CA ALA A 21 -12.47 14.89 -10.61
C ALA A 21 -13.38 14.85 -9.37
N ALA A 22 -13.59 13.66 -8.78
CA ALA A 22 -14.36 13.52 -7.54
C ALA A 22 -13.66 14.19 -6.34
N ARG A 23 -12.32 14.05 -6.22
CA ARG A 23 -11.49 14.75 -5.22
C ARG A 23 -11.72 16.25 -5.29
N GLU A 24 -11.69 16.83 -6.49
CA GLU A 24 -11.90 18.26 -6.68
C GLU A 24 -13.34 18.70 -6.34
N ALA A 25 -14.34 17.95 -6.80
CA ALA A 25 -15.75 18.24 -6.51
C ALA A 25 -16.10 18.17 -5.01
N HIS A 26 -15.31 17.46 -4.21
CA HIS A 26 -15.56 17.22 -2.79
C HIS A 26 -14.50 17.79 -1.84
N ARG A 27 -13.57 18.62 -2.33
CA ARG A 27 -12.44 19.15 -1.55
C ARG A 27 -12.84 19.89 -0.26
N GLU A 28 -14.02 20.52 -0.24
CA GLU A 28 -14.55 21.25 0.93
C GLU A 28 -15.17 20.31 1.99
N LYS A 29 -15.34 19.02 1.68
CA LYS A 29 -15.98 18.03 2.56
C LYS A 29 -14.99 16.98 3.06
N VAL A 30 -14.10 16.53 2.17
CA VAL A 30 -13.14 15.45 2.49
C VAL A 30 -11.85 15.66 1.72
N SER A 31 -10.72 15.50 2.42
CA SER A 31 -9.42 15.40 1.79
C SER A 31 -9.19 13.97 1.29
N ILE A 32 -8.93 13.82 0.00
CA ILE A 32 -8.68 12.53 -0.66
C ILE A 32 -7.23 12.50 -1.15
N GLN A 33 -6.45 11.55 -0.66
CA GLN A 33 -5.17 11.16 -1.25
C GLN A 33 -5.42 10.03 -2.25
N ILE A 34 -4.82 10.12 -3.42
CA ILE A 34 -4.94 9.13 -4.49
C ILE A 34 -3.62 8.36 -4.61
N VAL A 35 -3.70 7.03 -4.53
CA VAL A 35 -2.58 6.12 -4.82
C VAL A 35 -2.77 5.57 -6.23
N ALA A 36 -1.82 5.81 -7.13
CA ALA A 36 -1.80 5.15 -8.44
C ALA A 36 -1.45 3.68 -8.25
N PHE A 37 -2.38 2.78 -8.50
CA PHE A 37 -2.30 1.40 -8.00
C PHE A 37 -2.30 0.35 -9.14
N PRO A 38 -1.24 -0.47 -9.26
CA PRO A 38 -1.14 -1.48 -10.31
C PRO A 38 -1.85 -2.78 -9.95
N GLN A 39 -3.19 -2.79 -9.97
CA GLN A 39 -4.01 -3.95 -9.62
C GLN A 39 -3.67 -5.20 -10.46
N SER A 40 -3.24 -5.02 -11.72
CA SER A 40 -2.84 -6.11 -12.61
C SER A 40 -1.35 -6.49 -12.50
N GLY A 41 -0.59 -5.90 -11.56
CA GLY A 41 0.86 -6.05 -11.46
C GLY A 41 1.64 -5.05 -12.32
N ILE A 42 2.92 -4.88 -12.02
CA ILE A 42 3.81 -3.94 -12.73
C ILE A 42 4.61 -4.68 -13.80
N LEU A 43 5.28 -5.77 -13.41
CA LEU A 43 6.17 -6.52 -14.28
C LEU A 43 5.41 -7.53 -15.15
N THR A 44 4.35 -8.10 -14.59
CA THR A 44 3.48 -9.05 -15.28
C THR A 44 2.52 -8.38 -16.27
N SER A 45 2.34 -7.06 -16.18
CA SER A 45 1.49 -6.27 -17.07
C SER A 45 2.30 -5.19 -17.80
N PRO A 46 2.78 -5.47 -19.03
CA PRO A 46 3.61 -4.53 -19.79
C PRO A 46 2.93 -3.18 -20.02
N GLY A 47 3.67 -2.10 -19.75
CA GLY A 47 3.19 -0.72 -19.92
C GLY A 47 2.65 -0.09 -18.63
N THR A 48 2.30 -0.89 -17.62
CA THR A 48 1.78 -0.39 -16.33
C THR A 48 2.75 0.58 -15.66
N ALA A 49 4.06 0.30 -15.65
CA ALA A 49 5.06 1.20 -15.06
C ALA A 49 5.01 2.62 -15.65
N ALA A 50 4.80 2.76 -16.96
CA ALA A 50 4.69 4.06 -17.61
C ALA A 50 3.37 4.76 -17.23
N LEU A 51 2.27 4.00 -17.17
CA LEU A 51 0.96 4.52 -16.76
C LEU A 51 0.95 5.00 -15.31
N LEU A 52 1.62 4.28 -14.39
CA LEU A 52 1.79 4.70 -13.01
C LEU A 52 2.55 6.03 -12.92
N GLU A 53 3.63 6.17 -13.70
CA GLU A 53 4.39 7.43 -13.74
C GLU A 53 3.58 8.58 -14.33
N ASP A 54 2.73 8.31 -15.33
CA ASP A 54 1.83 9.31 -15.90
C ASP A 54 0.72 9.72 -14.91
N ALA A 55 0.16 8.78 -14.14
CA ALA A 55 -0.78 9.08 -13.06
C ALA A 55 -0.14 9.97 -11.97
N VAL A 56 1.11 9.68 -11.60
CA VAL A 56 1.89 10.52 -10.67
C VAL A 56 2.09 11.92 -11.22
N ARG A 57 2.50 12.06 -12.49
CA ARG A 57 2.64 13.38 -13.16
C ARG A 57 1.31 14.12 -13.26
N ALA A 58 0.19 13.40 -13.35
CA ALA A 58 -1.15 13.95 -13.39
C ALA A 58 -1.72 14.31 -12.00
N GLY A 59 -0.96 14.07 -10.92
CA GLY A 59 -1.30 14.53 -9.56
C GLY A 59 -1.83 13.45 -8.62
N ALA A 60 -1.43 12.18 -8.82
CA ALA A 60 -1.51 11.18 -7.75
C ALA A 60 -0.58 11.57 -6.60
N ASP A 61 -1.04 11.38 -5.37
CA ASP A 61 -0.30 11.77 -4.16
C ASP A 61 0.74 10.70 -3.77
N LEU A 62 0.48 9.44 -4.15
CA LEU A 62 1.31 8.28 -3.89
C LEU A 62 1.33 7.33 -5.10
N ILE A 63 2.37 6.49 -5.16
CA ILE A 63 2.42 5.31 -6.01
C ILE A 63 2.23 4.04 -5.16
N GLY A 64 1.51 3.07 -5.71
CA GLY A 64 1.28 1.79 -5.07
C GLY A 64 2.05 0.63 -5.71
N GLY A 65 1.91 -0.53 -5.09
CA GLY A 65 2.39 -1.83 -5.54
C GLY A 65 1.45 -2.93 -5.04
N LEU A 66 1.55 -4.12 -5.59
CA LEU A 66 0.74 -5.28 -5.23
C LEU A 66 1.61 -6.52 -5.22
N ASP A 67 1.69 -7.19 -4.07
CA ASP A 67 2.33 -8.51 -3.87
C ASP A 67 3.58 -8.71 -4.73
N PRO A 68 4.68 -7.96 -4.44
CA PRO A 68 5.87 -7.92 -5.28
C PRO A 68 6.42 -9.30 -5.66
N ALA A 69 6.38 -10.27 -4.74
CA ALA A 69 6.78 -11.65 -5.00
C ALA A 69 5.60 -12.53 -5.47
N GLY A 70 4.45 -12.48 -4.82
CA GLY A 70 3.32 -13.37 -5.11
C GLY A 70 2.63 -13.10 -6.43
N HIS A 71 2.53 -11.83 -6.82
CA HIS A 71 1.88 -11.42 -8.07
C HIS A 71 2.89 -11.22 -9.19
N ASP A 72 3.95 -10.44 -8.96
CA ASP A 72 4.93 -10.13 -10.02
C ASP A 72 6.09 -11.14 -10.13
N GLY A 73 6.29 -12.01 -9.14
CA GLY A 73 7.35 -13.04 -9.17
C GLY A 73 8.78 -12.50 -9.04
N ASP A 74 8.96 -11.18 -8.98
CA ASP A 74 10.23 -10.48 -8.85
C ASP A 74 10.04 -9.24 -7.95
N ALA A 75 10.14 -9.48 -6.64
CA ALA A 75 9.97 -8.44 -5.65
C ALA A 75 10.99 -7.30 -5.81
N ALA A 76 12.23 -7.61 -6.19
CA ALA A 76 13.26 -6.59 -6.36
C ALA A 76 12.93 -5.67 -7.54
N GLY A 77 12.58 -6.24 -8.69
CA GLY A 77 12.20 -5.47 -9.88
C GLY A 77 10.93 -4.65 -9.67
N HIS A 78 9.93 -5.22 -8.99
CA HIS A 78 8.69 -4.50 -8.65
C HIS A 78 9.00 -3.28 -7.77
N LEU A 79 9.76 -3.49 -6.68
CA LEU A 79 10.13 -2.42 -5.76
C LEU A 79 11.08 -1.39 -6.38
N ASP A 80 11.92 -1.77 -7.35
CA ASP A 80 12.76 -0.83 -8.11
C ASP A 80 11.89 0.17 -8.89
N VAL A 81 10.78 -0.29 -9.49
CA VAL A 81 9.84 0.61 -10.19
C VAL A 81 9.14 1.54 -9.21
N VAL A 82 8.56 0.98 -8.13
CA VAL A 82 7.77 1.75 -7.15
C VAL A 82 8.62 2.82 -6.47
N PHE A 83 9.77 2.43 -5.89
CA PHE A 83 10.67 3.38 -5.24
C PHE A 83 11.29 4.36 -6.25
N GLY A 84 11.67 3.88 -7.44
CA GLY A 84 12.26 4.74 -8.45
C GLY A 84 11.31 5.86 -8.91
N ILE A 85 10.01 5.58 -9.10
CA ILE A 85 9.02 6.61 -9.44
C ILE A 85 8.82 7.55 -8.25
N ALA A 86 8.67 7.01 -7.03
CA ALA A 86 8.47 7.80 -5.83
C ALA A 86 9.61 8.81 -5.59
N GLU A 87 10.86 8.38 -5.75
CA GLU A 87 12.04 9.23 -5.61
C GLU A 87 12.12 10.31 -6.69
N ARG A 88 11.86 9.96 -7.96
CA ARG A 88 11.91 10.93 -9.07
C ARG A 88 10.89 12.06 -8.93
N HIS A 89 9.70 11.75 -8.40
CA HIS A 89 8.58 12.70 -8.34
C HIS A 89 8.29 13.22 -6.93
N GLY A 90 8.96 12.71 -5.91
CA GLY A 90 8.82 13.15 -4.52
C GLY A 90 7.49 12.75 -3.85
N VAL A 91 6.81 11.73 -4.38
CA VAL A 91 5.51 11.24 -3.90
C VAL A 91 5.66 10.16 -2.82
N GLY A 92 4.58 9.86 -2.10
CA GLY A 92 4.57 8.76 -1.13
C GLY A 92 4.43 7.37 -1.77
N ILE A 93 4.53 6.32 -0.95
CA ILE A 93 4.34 4.92 -1.36
C ILE A 93 3.29 4.26 -0.47
N ASP A 94 2.39 3.48 -1.06
CA ASP A 94 1.44 2.62 -0.33
C ASP A 94 1.22 1.29 -1.06
N ILE A 95 1.89 0.24 -0.59
CA ILE A 95 1.93 -1.09 -1.25
C ILE A 95 0.91 -2.01 -0.59
N HIS A 96 0.02 -2.62 -1.38
CA HIS A 96 -0.78 -3.75 -0.94
C HIS A 96 0.11 -4.99 -0.83
N LEU A 97 0.14 -5.59 0.36
CA LEU A 97 0.95 -6.77 0.63
C LEU A 97 0.12 -7.80 1.41
N HIS A 98 -0.44 -8.74 0.65
CA HIS A 98 -1.18 -9.91 1.10
C HIS A 98 -0.28 -11.14 1.22
N ASP A 99 0.88 -11.15 0.55
CA ASP A 99 1.85 -12.23 0.63
C ASP A 99 2.11 -12.64 2.09
N GLY A 100 1.99 -13.94 2.34
CA GLY A 100 1.94 -14.52 3.68
C GLY A 100 3.27 -15.09 4.17
N GLY A 101 3.26 -15.51 5.44
CA GLY A 101 4.36 -16.22 6.09
C GLY A 101 5.72 -15.50 6.00
N LEU A 102 6.80 -16.27 5.89
CA LEU A 102 8.17 -15.73 5.85
C LEU A 102 8.48 -14.98 4.54
N GLN A 103 7.76 -15.25 3.46
CA GLN A 103 7.92 -14.54 2.19
C GLN A 103 7.45 -13.09 2.34
N GLY A 104 6.22 -12.89 2.83
CA GLY A 104 5.71 -11.54 3.11
C GLY A 104 6.56 -10.79 4.13
N ILE A 105 7.11 -11.46 5.15
CA ILE A 105 8.07 -10.83 6.08
C ILE A 105 9.32 -10.33 5.34
N ALA A 106 9.90 -11.12 4.44
CA ALA A 106 11.07 -10.70 3.68
C ALA A 106 10.78 -9.47 2.80
N GLU A 107 9.58 -9.38 2.23
CA GLU A 107 9.15 -8.21 1.45
C GLU A 107 8.94 -6.98 2.33
N ILE A 108 8.34 -7.13 3.51
CA ILE A 108 8.20 -6.05 4.50
C ILE A 108 9.57 -5.51 4.92
N GLU A 109 10.51 -6.39 5.24
CA GLU A 109 11.87 -6.01 5.63
C GLU A 109 12.62 -5.32 4.50
N GLU A 110 12.43 -5.77 3.26
CA GLU A 110 13.02 -5.12 2.08
C GLU A 110 12.43 -3.73 1.82
N ILE A 111 11.11 -3.55 1.97
CA ILE A 111 10.45 -2.24 1.90
C ILE A 111 10.99 -1.31 3.00
N ALA A 112 11.14 -1.79 4.24
CA ALA A 112 11.73 -1.02 5.34
C ALA A 112 13.18 -0.60 5.04
N ARG A 113 14.00 -1.53 4.52
CA ARG A 113 15.39 -1.28 4.14
C ARG A 113 15.49 -0.21 3.05
N ARG A 114 14.70 -0.32 1.98
CA ARG A 114 14.65 0.65 0.88
C ARG A 114 14.16 2.02 1.37
N THR A 115 13.12 2.05 2.20
CA THR A 115 12.61 3.28 2.82
C THR A 115 13.70 4.05 3.55
N LYS A 116 14.49 3.35 4.36
CA LYS A 116 15.62 3.93 5.09
C LYS A 116 16.72 4.42 4.14
N ALA A 117 17.06 3.65 3.11
CA ALA A 117 18.09 4.01 2.13
C ALA A 117 17.71 5.22 1.27
N SER A 118 16.44 5.33 0.89
CA SER A 118 15.89 6.42 0.08
C SER A 118 15.54 7.68 0.87
N GLY A 119 15.64 7.63 2.21
CA GLY A 119 15.22 8.75 3.07
C GLY A 119 13.72 9.04 3.02
N LEU A 120 12.90 8.04 2.65
CA LEU A 120 11.44 8.16 2.51
C LEU A 120 10.69 7.83 3.81
N GLY A 121 11.38 7.80 4.95
CA GLY A 121 10.74 7.57 6.26
C GLY A 121 9.58 8.52 6.51
N GLY A 122 8.44 7.98 6.97
CA GLY A 122 7.19 8.72 7.15
C GLY A 122 6.37 8.94 5.86
N LYS A 123 6.85 8.47 4.70
CA LYS A 123 6.15 8.56 3.41
C LYS A 123 5.79 7.20 2.79
N VAL A 124 6.11 6.10 3.47
CA VAL A 124 5.87 4.73 2.99
C VAL A 124 4.89 4.03 3.92
N ALA A 125 3.90 3.36 3.34
CA ALA A 125 2.96 2.51 4.03
C ALA A 125 2.87 1.13 3.36
N ILE A 126 2.54 0.12 4.16
CA ILE A 126 2.19 -1.22 3.70
C ILE A 126 0.75 -1.49 4.13
N SER A 127 -0.12 -1.72 3.16
CA SER A 127 -1.51 -2.10 3.37
C SER A 127 -1.64 -3.62 3.53
N HIS A 128 -2.52 -4.05 4.44
CA HIS A 128 -2.77 -5.41 4.91
C HIS A 128 -1.66 -6.01 5.77
N ALA A 129 -0.47 -6.25 5.20
CA ALA A 129 0.68 -6.84 5.87
C ALA A 129 0.36 -8.14 6.65
N TYR A 130 -0.49 -9.01 6.08
CA TYR A 130 -1.04 -10.20 6.77
C TYR A 130 0.04 -11.14 7.32
N ALA A 131 1.19 -11.24 6.65
CA ALA A 131 2.34 -12.01 7.12
C ALA A 131 2.73 -11.72 8.58
N LEU A 132 2.58 -10.48 9.07
CA LEU A 132 2.88 -10.12 10.46
C LEU A 132 2.00 -10.85 11.49
N GLY A 133 0.77 -11.21 11.11
CA GLY A 133 -0.14 -12.00 11.94
C GLY A 133 0.08 -13.51 11.83
N GLU A 134 0.71 -13.97 10.75
CA GLU A 134 0.87 -15.40 10.45
C GLU A 134 2.15 -16.01 11.03
N VAL A 135 3.14 -15.18 11.36
CA VAL A 135 4.44 -15.64 11.88
C VAL A 135 4.50 -15.66 13.41
N ALA A 136 5.54 -16.31 13.94
CA ALA A 136 5.80 -16.32 15.37
C ALA A 136 6.00 -14.90 15.92
N ALA A 137 5.56 -14.66 17.16
CA ALA A 137 5.55 -13.33 17.77
C ALA A 137 6.95 -12.67 17.85
N ASP A 138 8.02 -13.46 17.97
CA ASP A 138 9.39 -12.95 17.98
C ASP A 138 9.84 -12.45 16.59
N VAL A 139 9.37 -13.09 15.51
CA VAL A 139 9.58 -12.63 14.13
C VAL A 139 8.83 -11.32 13.93
N ALA A 140 7.52 -11.31 14.23
CA ALA A 140 6.69 -10.10 14.12
C ALA A 140 7.27 -8.92 14.92
N GLN A 141 7.79 -9.17 16.14
CA GLN A 141 8.41 -8.15 16.97
C GLN A 141 9.68 -7.57 16.37
N ARG A 142 10.56 -8.40 15.80
CA ARG A 142 11.78 -7.92 15.13
C ARG A 142 11.44 -7.11 13.88
N THR A 143 10.47 -7.55 13.09
CA THR A 143 10.02 -6.83 11.89
C THR A 143 9.34 -5.50 12.27
N ALA A 144 8.56 -5.47 13.36
CA ALA A 144 7.96 -4.26 13.89
C ALA A 144 9.01 -3.20 14.29
N GLN A 145 10.12 -3.61 14.90
CA GLN A 145 11.22 -2.69 15.23
C GLN A 145 11.85 -2.09 13.96
N GLN A 146 12.07 -2.89 12.92
CA GLN A 146 12.60 -2.40 11.63
C GLN A 146 11.63 -1.42 10.95
N LEU A 147 10.32 -1.69 11.00
CA LEU A 147 9.28 -0.79 10.49
C LEU A 147 9.31 0.56 11.24
N ALA A 148 9.39 0.53 12.57
CA ALA A 148 9.46 1.74 13.38
C ALA A 148 10.73 2.55 13.10
N GLU A 149 11.90 1.90 13.00
CA GLU A 149 13.17 2.55 12.68
C GLU A 149 13.22 3.15 11.28
N SER A 150 12.57 2.52 10.31
CA SER A 150 12.50 3.00 8.92
C SER A 150 11.39 4.05 8.71
N GLY A 151 10.46 4.18 9.66
CA GLY A 151 9.31 5.07 9.54
C GLY A 151 8.27 4.59 8.54
N VAL A 152 8.14 3.27 8.34
CA VAL A 152 7.10 2.66 7.51
C VAL A 152 5.84 2.46 8.35
N ALA A 153 4.70 2.89 7.83
CA ALA A 153 3.40 2.69 8.47
C ALA A 153 2.72 1.39 8.01
N ILE A 154 1.83 0.86 8.83
CA ILE A 154 0.96 -0.27 8.48
C ILE A 154 -0.49 0.21 8.38
N PHE A 155 -1.17 -0.11 7.29
CA PHE A 155 -2.62 -0.02 7.16
C PHE A 155 -3.22 -1.41 7.33
N THR A 156 -4.11 -1.59 8.30
CA THR A 156 -4.87 -2.81 8.45
C THR A 156 -6.33 -2.54 8.15
N ASN A 157 -7.00 -3.49 7.50
CA ASN A 157 -8.43 -3.39 7.30
C ASN A 157 -9.16 -3.94 8.55
N ALA A 158 -9.00 -5.18 9.02
CA ALA A 158 -9.52 -5.77 10.29
C ALA A 158 -10.91 -5.30 10.87
N PRO A 159 -11.81 -6.21 11.32
CA PRO A 159 -11.64 -7.65 11.47
C PRO A 159 -12.02 -8.45 10.20
N GLY A 160 -11.69 -9.74 10.19
CA GLY A 160 -11.97 -10.72 9.13
C GLY A 160 -11.53 -12.13 9.53
N SER A 161 -11.54 -13.08 8.59
CA SER A 161 -11.22 -14.50 8.84
C SER A 161 -9.76 -14.89 8.57
N HIS A 162 -8.83 -13.94 8.71
CA HIS A 162 -7.40 -14.12 8.43
C HIS A 162 -6.58 -13.67 9.65
N ALA A 163 -5.30 -14.01 9.67
CA ALA A 163 -4.39 -13.46 10.67
C ALA A 163 -4.03 -12.01 10.28
N PHE A 164 -4.48 -11.05 11.07
CA PHE A 164 -4.17 -9.63 10.86
C PHE A 164 -2.87 -9.24 11.58
N PRO A 165 -2.21 -8.16 11.14
CA PRO A 165 -1.06 -7.62 11.85
C PRO A 165 -1.39 -7.37 13.34
N PRO A 166 -0.52 -7.78 14.28
CA PRO A 166 -0.80 -7.65 15.70
C PRO A 166 -0.69 -6.18 16.13
N VAL A 167 -1.81 -5.45 16.06
CA VAL A 167 -1.89 -3.98 16.24
C VAL A 167 -1.21 -3.48 17.52
N LEU A 168 -1.47 -4.13 18.66
CA LEU A 168 -0.87 -3.70 19.93
C LEU A 168 0.65 -3.88 19.93
N LEU A 169 1.14 -5.01 19.41
CA LEU A 169 2.58 -5.28 19.29
C LEU A 169 3.26 -4.24 18.39
N LEU A 170 2.66 -3.93 17.23
CA LEU A 170 3.18 -2.93 16.30
C LEU A 170 3.24 -1.54 16.95
N ARG A 171 2.15 -1.13 17.62
CA ARG A 171 2.08 0.17 18.28
C ARG A 171 3.09 0.26 19.42
N ASP A 172 3.22 -0.79 20.23
CA ASP A 172 4.17 -0.82 21.35
C ASP A 172 5.64 -0.80 20.86
N ALA A 173 5.91 -1.29 19.65
CA ALA A 173 7.20 -1.14 18.97
C ALA A 173 7.43 0.26 18.34
N GLY A 174 6.41 1.12 18.31
CA GLY A 174 6.49 2.48 17.74
C GLY A 174 6.10 2.60 16.28
N VAL A 175 5.48 1.57 15.69
CA VAL A 175 4.97 1.62 14.31
C VAL A 175 3.68 2.45 14.26
N ASN A 176 3.57 3.34 13.28
CA ASN A 176 2.29 3.99 12.98
C ASN A 176 1.34 2.98 12.33
N VAL A 177 0.23 2.70 12.99
CA VAL A 177 -0.81 1.79 12.48
C VAL A 177 -2.08 2.58 12.19
N PHE A 178 -2.62 2.39 10.99
CA PHE A 178 -3.87 2.98 10.54
C PHE A 178 -4.91 1.88 10.28
N SER A 179 -6.19 2.23 10.41
CA SER A 179 -7.31 1.36 10.05
C SER A 179 -8.05 1.92 8.83
N GLY A 180 -8.60 1.03 8.01
CA GLY A 180 -9.35 1.37 6.80
C GLY A 180 -10.49 0.38 6.51
N ASN A 181 -11.47 0.84 5.73
CA ASN A 181 -12.57 -0.03 5.30
C ASN A 181 -12.10 -1.09 4.29
N ASP A 182 -11.10 -0.76 3.47
CA ASP A 182 -10.78 -1.49 2.23
C ASP A 182 -11.87 -1.27 1.17
N ASN A 183 -12.15 -2.26 0.33
CA ASN A 183 -13.30 -2.27 -0.57
C ASN A 183 -14.64 -2.04 0.15
N ILE A 184 -15.57 -1.33 -0.52
CA ILE A 184 -16.93 -1.09 -0.04
C ILE A 184 -17.93 -1.51 -1.11
N ARG A 185 -18.63 -2.62 -0.85
CA ARG A 185 -19.75 -3.15 -1.67
C ARG A 185 -19.43 -3.29 -3.15
N ASP A 186 -18.32 -3.96 -3.46
CA ASP A 186 -17.89 -4.27 -4.82
C ASP A 186 -17.67 -5.78 -5.02
N SER A 187 -16.97 -6.15 -6.09
CA SER A 187 -16.65 -7.54 -6.42
C SER A 187 -15.65 -8.21 -5.48
N TRP A 188 -14.91 -7.43 -4.68
CA TRP A 188 -13.91 -7.93 -3.73
C TRP A 188 -14.52 -8.07 -2.32
N TRP A 189 -15.34 -7.12 -1.91
CA TRP A 189 -15.94 -7.13 -0.57
C TRP A 189 -17.41 -6.68 -0.59
N PRO A 190 -18.36 -7.54 -0.18
CA PRO A 190 -19.78 -7.20 -0.21
C PRO A 190 -20.22 -6.28 0.94
N TYR A 191 -19.37 -6.06 1.94
CA TYR A 191 -19.65 -5.24 3.12
C TYR A 191 -19.06 -3.83 3.03
N GLY A 192 -19.16 -3.07 4.12
CA GLY A 192 -18.68 -1.70 4.24
C GLY A 192 -19.79 -0.68 4.04
N ASP A 193 -19.73 0.39 4.82
CA ASP A 193 -20.58 1.57 4.70
C ASP A 193 -19.81 2.89 4.90
N GLY A 194 -18.48 2.80 5.11
CA GLY A 194 -17.60 3.94 5.32
C GLY A 194 -17.59 4.47 6.75
N ASP A 195 -18.25 3.80 7.71
CA ASP A 195 -18.15 4.15 9.12
C ASP A 195 -16.79 3.71 9.71
N LEU A 196 -16.05 4.65 10.29
CA LEU A 196 -14.77 4.40 10.95
C LEU A 196 -14.92 4.07 12.44
N LEU A 197 -16.09 4.29 13.05
CA LEU A 197 -16.37 3.87 14.42
C LEU A 197 -16.77 2.41 14.51
N GLU A 198 -17.42 1.89 13.47
CA GLU A 198 -17.67 0.45 13.33
C GLU A 198 -16.36 -0.32 13.10
N ARG A 199 -15.37 0.33 12.50
CA ARG A 199 -14.09 -0.26 12.09
C ARG A 199 -13.04 -0.31 13.20
#